data_AF-A0A1U7HNX4-F1
#
_entry.id   AF-A0A1U7HNX4-F1
#
_cell.length_a   1.000
_cell.length_b   1.000
_cell.length_c   1.000
_cell.angle_alpha   90.00
_cell.angle_beta   90.00
_cell.angle_gamma   90.00
#
_symmetry.space_group_name_H-M   'P 1'
#
loop_
_entity.id
_entity.type
_entity.pdbx_description
1 polymer ?
#
loop_
_entity_poly.entity_id
_entity_poly.type
_entity_poly.pdbx_seq_one_letter_code
_entity_poly.pdbx_strand_id
1 'polypeptide(L)'
;MLLSILDCFRLSTKILESNAAVKAYQNYPIPGINRDRVRRSLLCFRELLVKSRTPRKLQVAVQKEFVFYQSVGNDDRGTVTFTGYFEPVYSASHQPTAEFRYPLYQKPSNFRVGLNPIQPVPNWKGKMVRWTIKAL
;
A
#
# COMPACT_ATOMS: atom_id res chain seq x y z
N MET A 1 3.73 -3.27 20.62
CA MET A 1 3.33 -2.02 19.95
C MET A 1 4.53 -1.22 19.41
N LEU A 2 5.54 -0.88 20.23
CA LEU A 2 6.71 -0.12 19.75
C LEU A 2 7.59 -0.94 18.78
N LEU A 3 7.82 -2.23 19.07
CA LEU A 3 8.63 -3.11 18.22
C LEU A 3 8.04 -3.28 16.81
N SER A 4 6.72 -3.49 16.70
CA SER A 4 6.03 -3.63 15.40
C SER A 4 6.11 -2.36 14.55
N ILE A 5 6.05 -1.18 15.18
CA ILE A 5 6.22 0.08 14.46
C ILE A 5 7.66 0.22 13.95
N LEU A 6 8.67 -0.12 14.76
CA LEU A 6 10.07 -0.07 14.34
C LEU A 6 10.39 -1.05 13.21
N ASP A 7 9.73 -2.21 13.17
CA ASP A 7 9.81 -3.14 12.04
C ASP A 7 9.20 -2.54 10.76
N CYS A 8 8.06 -1.83 10.87
CA CYS A 8 7.49 -1.11 9.74
C CYS A 8 8.45 -0.04 9.18
N PHE A 9 9.17 0.67 10.06
CA PHE A 9 10.22 1.61 9.64
C PHE A 9 11.34 0.90 8.86
N ARG A 10 11.83 -0.23 9.37
CA ARG A 10 12.89 -1.01 8.71
C ARG A 10 12.45 -1.47 7.32
N LEU A 11 11.25 -2.03 7.20
CA LEU A 11 10.70 -2.48 5.91
C LEU A 11 10.50 -1.30 4.94
N SER A 12 9.95 -0.20 5.43
CA SER A 12 9.74 1.01 4.61
C SER A 12 11.05 1.59 4.09
N THR A 13 12.10 1.66 4.91
CA THR A 13 13.44 2.09 4.48
C THR A 13 14.00 1.16 3.40
N LYS A 14 13.90 -0.16 3.59
CA LYS A 14 14.34 -1.15 2.60
C LYS A 14 13.62 -0.97 1.25
N ILE A 15 12.32 -0.66 1.28
CA ILE A 15 11.55 -0.38 0.05
C ILE A 15 12.08 0.89 -0.63
N LEU A 16 12.30 1.98 0.11
CA LEU A 16 12.80 3.24 -0.43
C LEU A 16 14.22 3.12 -1.04
N GLU A 17 14.99 2.12 -0.64
CA GLU A 17 16.33 1.84 -1.19
C GLU A 17 16.28 1.03 -2.49
N SER A 18 15.15 0.42 -2.83
CA SER A 18 15.02 -0.43 -4.02
C SER A 18 15.07 0.37 -5.34
N ASN A 19 15.51 -0.29 -6.42
CA ASN A 19 15.46 0.25 -7.78
C ASN A 19 14.03 0.61 -8.23
N ALA A 20 13.03 -0.11 -7.73
CA ALA A 20 11.62 0.20 -7.99
C ALA A 20 11.23 1.56 -7.39
N ALA A 21 11.65 1.84 -6.16
CA ALA A 21 11.44 3.15 -5.54
C ALA A 21 12.23 4.25 -6.27
N VAL A 22 13.48 4.00 -6.68
CA VAL A 22 14.24 4.94 -7.52
C VAL A 22 13.43 5.32 -8.76
N LYS A 23 12.93 4.32 -9.50
CA LYS A 23 12.12 4.53 -10.71
C LYS A 23 10.80 5.26 -10.41
N ALA A 24 10.11 4.92 -9.33
CA ALA A 24 8.85 5.56 -8.95
C ALA A 24 9.01 7.06 -8.64
N TYR A 25 10.14 7.45 -8.05
CA TYR A 25 10.39 8.85 -7.68
C TYR A 25 11.12 9.68 -8.75
N GLN A 26 11.60 9.06 -9.84
CA GLN A 26 12.27 9.79 -10.94
C GLN A 26 11.39 10.87 -11.56
N ASN A 27 10.08 10.58 -11.74
CA ASN A 27 9.12 11.48 -12.37
C ASN A 27 7.91 11.74 -11.46
N TYR A 28 8.14 11.88 -10.15
CA TYR A 28 7.05 12.11 -9.21
C TYR A 28 6.40 13.49 -9.47
N PRO A 29 5.05 13.57 -9.60
CA PRO A 29 4.39 14.74 -10.16
C PRO A 29 4.33 15.95 -9.21
N ILE A 30 4.65 15.77 -7.93
CA ILE A 30 4.58 16.84 -6.93
C ILE A 30 5.97 17.45 -6.73
N PRO A 31 6.19 18.72 -7.11
CA PRO A 31 7.46 19.40 -6.91
C PRO A 31 7.91 19.37 -5.45
N GLY A 32 9.20 19.14 -5.25
CA GLY A 32 9.81 19.08 -3.92
C GLY A 32 9.52 17.79 -3.14
N ILE A 33 8.68 16.87 -3.61
CA ILE A 33 8.58 15.52 -3.06
C ILE A 33 9.48 14.59 -3.89
N ASN A 34 10.61 14.22 -3.31
CA ASN A 34 11.54 13.28 -3.90
C ASN A 34 11.90 12.17 -2.90
N ARG A 35 12.51 11.09 -3.41
CA ARG A 35 12.87 9.91 -2.63
C ARG A 35 13.72 10.25 -1.40
N ASP A 36 14.70 11.13 -1.56
CA ASP A 36 15.60 11.52 -0.48
C ASP A 36 14.90 12.29 0.63
N ARG A 37 13.99 13.21 0.27
CA ARG A 37 13.13 13.90 1.23
C ARG A 37 12.26 12.91 1.98
N VAL A 38 11.59 11.99 1.29
CA VAL A 38 10.73 10.96 1.93
C VAL A 38 11.55 10.09 2.88
N ARG A 39 12.74 9.64 2.46
CA ARG A 39 13.65 8.86 3.31
C ARG A 39 14.07 9.64 4.56
N ARG A 40 14.50 10.90 4.42
CA ARG A 40 14.90 11.73 5.58
C ARG A 40 13.72 11.98 6.53
N SER A 41 12.53 12.23 6.00
CA SER A 41 11.31 12.37 6.79
C SER A 41 10.98 11.09 7.58
N LEU A 42 11.12 9.92 6.96
CA LEU A 42 10.92 8.62 7.61
C LEU A 42 11.93 8.39 8.75
N LEU A 43 13.22 8.71 8.52
CA LEU A 43 14.27 8.59 9.53
C LEU A 43 14.06 9.57 10.69
N CYS A 44 13.73 10.83 10.39
CA CYS A 44 13.40 11.84 11.40
C CYS A 44 12.24 11.38 12.29
N PHE A 45 11.13 10.91 11.70
CA PHE A 45 10.00 10.42 12.47
C PHE A 45 10.38 9.24 13.37
N ARG A 46 11.17 8.29 12.86
CA ARG A 46 11.69 7.17 13.67
C ARG A 46 12.48 7.67 14.88
N GLU A 47 13.33 8.68 14.69
CA GLU A 47 14.08 9.28 15.81
C GLU A 47 13.15 9.93 16.84
N LEU A 48 12.16 10.70 16.39
CA LEU A 48 11.18 11.32 17.29
C LEU A 48 10.41 10.27 18.10
N LEU A 49 10.02 9.16 17.46
CA LEU A 49 9.33 8.05 18.10
C LEU A 49 10.19 7.41 19.20
N VAL A 50 11.48 7.19 18.96
CA VAL A 50 12.40 6.59 19.94
C VAL A 50 12.75 7.55 21.07
N LYS A 51 12.89 8.85 20.78
CA LYS A 51 13.26 9.88 21.78
C LYS A 51 12.09 10.31 22.67
N SER A 52 10.86 10.22 22.17
CA SER A 52 9.67 10.71 22.88
C SER A 52 9.20 9.74 23.95
N ARG A 53 9.31 10.16 25.21
CA ARG A 53 8.90 9.34 26.38
C ARG A 53 7.40 9.27 26.62
N THR A 54 6.60 10.10 25.94
CA THR A 54 5.14 10.11 26.06
C THR A 54 4.48 10.47 24.72
N PRO A 55 3.22 10.04 24.47
CA PRO A 55 2.48 10.40 23.26
C PRO A 55 2.37 11.92 23.05
N ARG A 56 2.16 12.69 24.13
CA ARG A 56 2.08 14.16 24.07
C ARG A 56 3.39 14.79 23.61
N LYS A 57 4.54 14.30 24.09
CA LYS A 57 5.85 14.79 23.65
C LYS A 57 6.11 14.44 22.19
N LEU A 58 5.70 13.24 21.76
CA LEU A 58 5.78 12.85 20.35
C LEU A 58 4.95 13.78 19.46
N GLN A 59 3.70 14.04 19.84
CA GLN A 59 2.82 14.93 19.09
C GLN A 59 3.43 16.32 18.91
N VAL A 60 3.93 16.94 19.99
CA VAL A 60 4.57 18.26 19.93
C VAL A 60 5.81 18.23 19.02
N ALA A 61 6.64 17.18 19.11
CA ALA A 61 7.82 17.05 18.27
C ALA A 61 7.45 16.88 16.78
N VAL A 62 6.47 16.04 16.46
CA VAL A 62 5.99 15.86 15.08
C VAL A 62 5.39 17.17 14.55
N GLN A 63 4.64 17.90 15.37
CA GLN A 63 4.08 19.21 15.00
C GLN A 63 5.16 20.26 14.68
N LYS A 64 6.31 20.17 15.33
CA LYS A 64 7.44 21.08 15.10
C LYS A 64 8.25 20.73 13.86
N GLU A 65 8.50 19.45 13.61
CA GLU A 65 9.42 18.99 12.57
C GLU A 65 8.74 18.73 11.21
N PHE A 66 7.41 18.65 11.16
CA PHE A 66 6.66 18.29 9.94
C PHE A 66 5.64 19.37 9.53
N VAL A 67 5.49 19.52 8.22
CA VAL A 67 4.40 20.29 7.60
C VAL A 67 3.20 19.36 7.41
N PHE A 68 2.02 19.80 7.84
CA PHE A 68 0.78 19.04 7.71
C PHE A 68 0.05 19.46 6.43
N TYR A 69 -0.31 18.47 5.63
CA TYR A 69 -1.15 18.66 4.46
C TYR A 69 -2.51 18.01 4.73
N GLN A 70 -3.58 18.77 4.57
CA GLN A 70 -4.94 18.24 4.66
C GLN A 70 -5.34 17.64 3.31
N SER A 71 -5.88 16.44 3.33
CA SER A 71 -6.48 15.84 2.12
C SER A 71 -7.73 16.62 1.73
N VAL A 72 -7.94 16.82 0.42
CA VAL A 72 -9.16 17.45 -0.12
C VAL A 72 -10.41 16.57 0.07
N GLY A 73 -10.23 15.30 0.40
CA GLY A 73 -11.34 14.34 0.57
C GLY A 73 -11.84 13.79 -0.77
N ASN A 74 -12.87 12.95 -0.72
CA ASN A 74 -13.52 12.40 -1.91
C ASN A 74 -14.54 13.37 -2.55
N ASP A 75 -14.77 14.52 -1.93
CA ASP A 75 -15.82 15.48 -2.25
C ASP A 75 -15.36 16.95 -2.21
N ASP A 76 -14.04 17.18 -2.23
CA ASP A 76 -13.39 18.51 -2.08
C ASP A 76 -13.76 19.27 -0.79
N ARG A 77 -14.38 18.60 0.18
CA ARG A 77 -14.79 19.17 1.48
C ARG A 77 -14.13 18.47 2.66
N GLY A 78 -13.14 17.62 2.38
CA GLY A 78 -12.39 16.88 3.40
C GLY A 78 -13.07 15.60 3.87
N THR A 79 -14.12 15.12 3.20
CA THR A 79 -14.76 13.85 3.56
C THR A 79 -13.85 12.68 3.18
N VAL A 80 -13.55 11.79 4.14
CA VAL A 80 -12.68 10.63 3.93
C VAL A 80 -13.41 9.36 4.33
N THR A 81 -13.44 8.37 3.42
CA THR A 81 -13.92 7.02 3.72
C THR A 81 -12.75 6.16 4.19
N PHE A 82 -12.86 5.58 5.38
CA PHE A 82 -11.90 4.59 5.89
C PHE A 82 -12.44 3.18 5.66
N THR A 83 -11.63 2.33 5.01
CA THR A 83 -11.93 0.91 4.78
C THR A 83 -10.83 0.04 5.38
N GLY A 84 -11.17 -1.17 5.80
CA GLY A 84 -10.21 -2.16 6.29
C GLY A 84 -9.98 -3.30 5.30
N TYR A 85 -8.73 -3.73 5.17
CA TYR A 85 -8.34 -4.99 4.53
C TYR A 85 -7.66 -5.88 5.57
N PHE A 86 -7.79 -7.19 5.42
CA PHE A 86 -7.11 -8.19 6.25
C PHE A 86 -6.61 -9.34 5.39
N GLU A 87 -5.66 -10.11 5.92
CA GLU A 87 -5.16 -11.32 5.31
C GLU A 87 -5.92 -12.52 5.90
N PRO A 88 -6.85 -13.14 5.15
CA PRO A 88 -7.59 -14.29 5.66
C PRO A 88 -6.68 -15.52 5.74
N VAL A 89 -6.85 -16.33 6.78
CA VAL A 89 -6.15 -17.61 6.95
C VAL A 89 -7.14 -18.73 6.66
N TYR A 90 -6.80 -19.60 5.71
CA TYR A 90 -7.59 -20.76 5.34
C TYR A 90 -6.77 -22.04 5.50
N SER A 91 -7.40 -23.11 6.00
CA SER A 91 -6.83 -24.45 5.94
C SER A 91 -6.77 -24.93 4.49
N ALA A 92 -5.66 -25.53 4.09
CA ALA A 92 -5.43 -26.03 2.75
C ALA A 92 -4.64 -27.36 2.78
N SER A 93 -4.72 -28.10 1.68
CA SER A 93 -3.95 -29.34 1.48
C SER A 93 -3.11 -29.22 0.22
N HIS A 94 -1.89 -29.78 0.26
CA HIS A 94 -1.04 -29.93 -0.91
C HIS A 94 -1.55 -30.99 -1.90
N GLN A 95 -2.40 -31.92 -1.43
CA GLN A 95 -3.01 -32.96 -2.24
C GLN A 95 -4.52 -32.75 -2.32
N PRO A 96 -5.15 -32.86 -3.51
CA PRO A 96 -6.60 -32.78 -3.64
C PRO A 96 -7.29 -33.86 -2.81
N THR A 97 -8.34 -33.49 -2.06
CA THR A 97 -9.21 -34.43 -1.34
C THR A 97 -10.67 -34.11 -1.60
N ALA A 98 -11.58 -34.95 -1.10
CA ALA A 98 -13.00 -34.66 -1.14
C ALA A 98 -13.35 -33.34 -0.41
N GLU A 99 -12.56 -32.93 0.58
CA GLU A 99 -12.71 -31.68 1.32
C GLU A 99 -12.00 -30.50 0.62
N PHE A 100 -10.74 -30.70 0.18
CA PHE A 100 -9.92 -29.67 -0.47
C PHE A 100 -9.99 -29.78 -2.01
N ARG A 101 -11.13 -29.36 -2.57
CA ARG A 101 -11.43 -29.53 -4.00
C ARG A 101 -10.95 -28.41 -4.92
N TYR A 102 -10.63 -27.24 -4.36
CA TYR A 102 -10.31 -26.04 -5.15
C TYR A 102 -8.81 -25.71 -5.04
N PRO A 103 -8.02 -25.85 -6.12
CA PRO A 103 -6.59 -25.56 -6.09
C PRO A 103 -6.30 -24.06 -6.08
N LEU A 104 -5.16 -23.68 -5.51
CA LEU A 104 -4.59 -22.33 -5.63
C LEU A 104 -3.72 -22.26 -6.89
N TYR A 105 -4.14 -21.47 -7.86
CA TYR A 105 -3.44 -21.34 -9.14
C TYR A 105 -2.29 -20.33 -9.07
N GLN A 106 -1.12 -20.72 -9.56
CA GLN A 106 -0.09 -19.76 -9.95
C GLN A 106 -0.49 -19.05 -11.25
N LYS A 107 0.11 -17.88 -11.51
CA LYS A 107 -0.06 -17.19 -12.79
C LYS A 107 0.47 -18.09 -13.94
N PRO A 108 -0.36 -18.46 -14.93
CA PRO A 108 0.07 -19.27 -16.07
C PRO A 108 1.17 -18.58 -16.89
N SER A 109 2.11 -19.35 -17.47
CA SER A 109 3.21 -18.81 -18.30
C SER A 109 2.73 -18.11 -19.57
N ASN A 110 1.59 -18.54 -20.11
CA ASN A 110 0.92 -17.95 -21.26
C ASN A 110 -0.06 -16.82 -20.87
N PHE A 111 -0.08 -16.37 -19.61
CA PHE A 111 -0.97 -15.31 -19.17
C PHE A 111 -0.51 -13.95 -19.73
N ARG A 112 -1.21 -13.49 -20.78
CA ARG A 112 -1.01 -12.16 -21.37
C ARG A 112 -2.04 -11.20 -20.76
N VAL A 113 -1.56 -10.21 -20.00
CA VAL A 113 -2.39 -9.04 -19.69
C VAL A 113 -2.53 -8.27 -20.99
N GLY A 114 -3.73 -8.22 -21.55
CA GLY A 114 -3.99 -7.33 -22.69
C GLY A 114 -3.68 -5.90 -22.26
N LEU A 115 -2.71 -5.25 -22.92
CA LEU A 115 -2.37 -3.84 -22.73
C LEU A 115 -3.45 -2.88 -23.27
N ASN A 116 -4.69 -3.34 -23.38
CA ASN A 116 -5.77 -2.41 -23.69
C ASN A 116 -5.99 -1.59 -22.41
N PRO A 117 -5.77 -0.27 -22.43
CA PRO A 117 -6.27 0.56 -21.35
C PRO A 117 -7.74 0.21 -21.18
N ILE A 118 -8.17 -0.03 -19.93
CA ILE A 118 -9.58 -0.19 -19.62
C ILE A 118 -10.25 1.06 -20.19
N GLN A 119 -10.94 0.93 -21.33
CA GLN A 119 -11.76 2.02 -21.81
C GLN A 119 -12.78 2.27 -20.70
N PRO A 120 -12.95 3.52 -20.23
CA PRO A 120 -13.95 3.81 -19.23
C PRO A 120 -15.29 3.46 -19.86
N VAL A 121 -15.81 2.31 -19.46
CA VAL A 121 -17.07 1.85 -20.01
C VAL A 121 -18.14 2.62 -19.25
N PRO A 122 -19.01 3.37 -19.94
CA PRO A 122 -20.01 4.20 -19.28
C PRO A 122 -20.94 3.37 -18.39
N ASN A 123 -21.31 3.91 -17.22
CA ASN A 123 -22.31 3.37 -16.29
C ASN A 123 -21.96 2.04 -15.56
N TRP A 124 -20.78 1.99 -14.94
CA TRP A 124 -20.24 0.79 -14.27
C TRP A 124 -20.66 0.50 -12.84
N LYS A 125 -21.51 1.34 -12.22
CA LYS A 125 -22.00 1.05 -10.87
C LYS A 125 -22.80 -0.27 -10.87
N GLY A 126 -22.23 -1.31 -10.25
CA GLY A 126 -22.90 -2.57 -9.93
C GLY A 126 -22.80 -3.71 -10.95
N LYS A 127 -22.02 -3.59 -12.03
CA LYS A 127 -21.85 -4.69 -13.00
C LYS A 127 -20.60 -5.52 -12.70
N MET A 128 -20.77 -6.77 -12.28
CA MET A 128 -19.66 -7.72 -12.14
C MET A 128 -19.06 -8.04 -13.52
N VAL A 129 -17.76 -7.82 -13.68
CA VAL A 129 -17.01 -8.36 -14.82
C VAL A 129 -16.82 -9.85 -14.57
N ARG A 130 -17.59 -10.70 -15.28
CA ARG A 130 -17.39 -12.15 -15.27
C ARG A 130 -16.10 -12.46 -16.03
N TRP A 131 -15.02 -12.73 -15.32
CA TRP A 131 -13.80 -13.30 -15.90
C TRP A 131 -14.00 -14.81 -16.02
N THR A 132 -14.39 -15.29 -17.20
CA THR A 132 -14.38 -16.73 -17.49
C THR A 132 -12.96 -17.12 -17.87
N ILE A 133 -12.21 -17.71 -16.94
CA ILE A 133 -11.01 -18.47 -17.30
C ILE A 133 -11.51 -19.82 -17.81
N LYS A 134 -11.48 -20.03 -19.14
CA LYS A 134 -11.59 -21.37 -19.68
C LYS A 134 -10.28 -22.08 -19.37
N ALA A 135 -10.31 -22.98 -18.37
CA ALA A 135 -9.27 -23.99 -18.23
C ALA A 135 -9.35 -24.92 -19.47
N LEU A 136 -8.23 -25.11 -20.14
CA LEU A 136 -7.99 -26.26 -21.02
C LEU A 136 -7.31 -27.33 -20.19
#